data_AF-A0A8J5JS45-F1
#
_entry.id   AF-A0A8J5JS45-F1
#
_cell.length_a   1.000
_cell.length_b   1.000
_cell.length_c   1.000
_cell.angle_alpha   90.00
_cell.angle_beta   90.00
_cell.angle_gamma   90.00
#
_symmetry.space_group_name_H-M   'P 1'
#
loop_
_entity.id
_entity.type
_entity.pdbx_description
1 polymer ?
#
loop_
_entity_poly.entity_id
_entity_poly.type
_entity_poly.pdbx_seq_one_letter_code
_entity_poly.pdbx_strand_id
1 'polypeptide(L)'
;MTKSITLSRESLKESTSSTSLPRNLRKEKSQLDHGADESLVMIGGDSTNTNTGWSGVTGSSSLMDGPITPRSGFSGPIGKIFERVNFNFKQVKGTEDIIELPVKIVKSLSTDQHNCYLLIKAIKSGSLSPQLAGLKCGPLNQSRWLTTAQAILLLWTREHGLKGEVLRRLEEPVKFCLNFFKMYYDIKVKHHLKFGPEHVVSSLRLLRNQTPNVRNIISAAAHHAHPQNILVSFLCSVDEHQRDFDVRQIEKIREGRDFGDNTVRPHKNPKVILQAASPGDLVNWE
;
A
#
# COMPACT_ATOMS: atom_id res chain seq x y z
N MET A 1 -7.03 19.02 -53.63
CA MET A 1 -5.85 18.15 -53.84
C MET A 1 -5.55 17.44 -52.54
N THR A 2 -6.07 16.23 -52.39
CA THR A 2 -6.03 15.43 -51.16
C THR A 2 -4.99 14.34 -51.36
N LYS A 3 -3.92 14.31 -50.57
CA LYS A 3 -2.92 13.23 -50.59
C LYS A 3 -3.12 12.34 -49.37
N SER A 4 -3.73 11.19 -49.62
CA SER A 4 -3.75 10.03 -48.74
C SER A 4 -2.41 9.28 -48.90
N ILE A 5 -1.74 8.94 -47.79
CA ILE A 5 -0.58 8.04 -47.80
C ILE A 5 -0.93 6.82 -46.95
N THR A 6 -1.09 5.71 -47.64
CA THR A 6 -1.26 4.36 -47.11
C THR A 6 0.14 3.75 -46.92
N LEU A 7 0.46 3.23 -45.73
CA LEU A 7 1.68 2.46 -45.49
C LEU A 7 1.31 1.02 -45.14
N SER A 8 1.58 0.11 -46.08
CA SER A 8 1.48 -1.34 -45.95
C SER A 8 2.70 -1.92 -45.23
N ARG A 9 2.44 -2.86 -44.32
CA ARG A 9 3.42 -3.77 -43.70
C ARG A 9 4.04 -4.66 -44.78
N GLU A 10 5.35 -4.53 -45.00
CA GLU A 10 6.27 -5.62 -45.37
C GLU A 10 7.65 -5.04 -45.71
N SER A 11 8.59 -5.15 -44.78
CA SER A 11 10.03 -5.33 -45.03
C SER A 11 10.80 -5.16 -43.72
N LEU A 12 11.30 -6.27 -43.17
CA LEU A 12 12.63 -6.42 -42.57
C LEU A 12 12.67 -7.79 -41.88
N LYS A 13 13.08 -8.80 -42.65
CA LYS A 13 13.65 -10.04 -42.14
C LYS A 13 15.18 -9.87 -42.05
N GLU A 14 15.70 -10.36 -40.93
CA GLU A 14 17.03 -10.96 -40.71
C GLU A 14 18.30 -10.10 -40.81
N SER A 15 18.98 -9.92 -39.67
CA SER A 15 20.21 -10.71 -39.43
C SER A 15 20.56 -10.74 -37.94
N THR A 16 20.77 -11.96 -37.45
CA THR A 16 21.29 -12.29 -36.12
C THR A 16 22.82 -12.24 -36.15
N SER A 17 23.46 -11.50 -35.23
CA SER A 17 24.78 -11.89 -34.74
C SER A 17 24.92 -11.61 -33.25
N SER A 18 25.37 -12.64 -32.54
CA SER A 18 25.69 -12.67 -31.13
C SER A 18 27.07 -12.08 -30.90
N THR A 19 27.17 -11.11 -29.98
CA THR A 19 28.46 -10.74 -29.39
C THR A 19 28.27 -10.44 -27.90
N SER A 20 28.58 -11.45 -27.10
CA SER A 20 28.81 -11.35 -25.66
C SER A 20 30.15 -10.68 -25.36
N LEU A 21 30.18 -9.73 -24.43
CA LEU A 21 31.40 -9.14 -23.85
C LEU A 21 31.15 -8.87 -22.33
N PRO A 22 32.20 -8.81 -21.49
CA PRO A 22 32.47 -9.86 -20.51
C PRO A 22 32.34 -9.46 -19.03
N ARG A 23 32.18 -10.48 -18.18
CA ARG A 23 32.35 -10.43 -16.72
C ARG A 23 33.82 -10.21 -16.36
N ASN A 24 34.12 -9.09 -15.69
CA ASN A 24 35.04 -8.95 -14.54
C ASN A 24 35.68 -7.55 -14.52
N LEU A 25 35.15 -6.65 -13.69
CA LEU A 25 35.97 -5.68 -12.98
C LEU A 25 35.72 -5.84 -11.48
N ARG A 26 36.83 -6.03 -10.79
CA ARG A 26 37.00 -6.54 -9.44
C ARG A 26 37.18 -5.35 -8.50
N LYS A 27 36.44 -5.37 -7.37
CA LYS A 27 36.77 -4.79 -6.06
C LYS A 27 37.49 -3.42 -6.07
N GLU A 28 36.73 -2.37 -5.81
CA GLU A 28 37.19 -1.34 -4.87
C GLU A 28 36.36 -1.44 -3.59
N LYS A 29 37.05 -1.73 -2.50
CA LYS A 29 36.55 -1.57 -1.13
C LYS A 29 36.72 -0.09 -0.77
N SER A 30 35.63 0.59 -0.44
CA SER A 30 35.66 1.70 0.50
C SER A 30 34.80 1.34 1.72
N GLN A 31 35.46 0.84 2.77
CA GLN A 31 35.07 1.11 4.16
C GLN A 31 35.26 2.62 4.39
N LEU A 32 34.51 3.39 5.15
CA LEU A 32 33.45 3.20 6.15
C LEU A 32 32.93 4.63 6.42
N ASP A 33 31.62 4.84 6.58
CA ASP A 33 31.14 5.57 7.75
C ASP A 33 29.73 5.09 8.12
N HIS A 34 29.51 4.94 9.42
CA HIS A 34 28.35 4.32 10.04
C HIS A 34 27.28 5.37 10.31
N GLY A 35 26.17 5.31 9.58
CA GLY A 35 24.96 6.05 9.88
C GLY A 35 23.75 5.17 9.65
N ALA A 36 23.14 4.68 10.73
CA ALA A 36 21.82 4.09 10.68
C ALA A 36 20.82 5.20 10.32
N ASP A 37 20.48 5.33 9.05
CA ASP A 37 19.41 6.23 8.61
C ASP A 37 18.42 5.43 7.74
N GLU A 38 17.54 4.72 8.44
CA GLU A 38 16.48 3.90 7.88
C GLU A 38 15.40 4.80 7.25
N SER A 39 15.45 4.98 5.93
CA SER A 39 14.38 5.66 5.18
C SER A 39 13.46 4.64 4.51
N LEU A 40 12.17 4.73 4.82
CA LEU A 40 11.11 3.96 4.17
C LEU A 40 10.47 4.79 3.07
N VAL A 41 10.41 4.23 1.86
CA VAL A 41 9.69 4.81 0.71
C VAL A 41 8.50 3.92 0.39
N MET A 42 7.28 4.46 0.41
CA MET A 42 6.08 3.79 -0.08
C MET A 42 5.54 4.59 -1.28
N ILE A 43 5.31 3.91 -2.39
CA ILE A 43 4.74 4.48 -3.62
C ILE A 43 3.49 3.67 -3.96
N GLY A 44 2.32 4.22 -3.66
CA GLY A 44 1.03 3.56 -3.95
C GLY A 44 0.59 3.76 -5.39
N GLY A 45 0.27 2.66 -6.07
CA GLY A 45 -0.37 2.62 -7.39
C GLY A 45 -0.18 1.24 -8.04
N ASP A 46 -1.19 0.37 -7.90
CA ASP A 46 -1.22 -1.04 -8.35
C ASP A 46 -0.11 -1.96 -7.80
N SER A 47 -0.53 -3.13 -7.34
CA SER A 47 0.18 -4.07 -6.46
C SER A 47 1.37 -4.83 -7.07
N THR A 48 2.08 -4.24 -8.04
CA THR A 48 3.21 -4.93 -8.70
C THR A 48 4.55 -4.21 -8.59
N ASN A 49 4.59 -2.91 -8.24
CA ASN A 49 5.85 -2.16 -8.12
C ASN A 49 6.07 -1.42 -6.81
N THR A 50 5.24 -1.65 -5.79
CA THR A 50 5.45 -1.05 -4.47
C THR A 50 6.40 -1.91 -3.64
N ASN A 51 7.71 -1.69 -3.82
CA ASN A 51 8.73 -2.32 -2.98
C ASN A 51 8.71 -1.61 -1.61
N THR A 52 8.04 -2.20 -0.61
CA THR A 52 8.11 -1.69 0.76
C THR A 52 9.45 -2.12 1.34
N GLY A 53 10.38 -1.17 1.51
CA GLY A 53 11.64 -1.35 2.24
C GLY A 53 11.42 -1.57 3.74
N TRP A 54 10.52 -2.48 4.12
CA TRP A 54 10.23 -2.81 5.50
C TRP A 54 11.37 -3.68 6.06
N SER A 55 12.30 -3.04 6.77
CA SER A 55 13.31 -3.70 7.61
C SER A 55 12.73 -4.16 8.97
N GLY A 56 11.55 -3.71 9.40
CA GLY A 56 11.04 -4.04 10.75
C GLY A 56 10.70 -5.52 10.95
N VAL A 57 10.24 -6.19 9.91
CA VAL A 57 9.96 -7.63 9.86
C VAL A 57 11.21 -8.32 9.34
N THR A 58 11.92 -7.80 8.34
CA THR A 58 13.08 -8.53 7.79
C THR A 58 14.35 -8.42 8.64
N GLY A 59 14.56 -7.34 9.39
CA GLY A 59 15.64 -7.15 10.34
C GLY A 59 15.44 -7.90 11.66
N SER A 60 14.20 -7.96 12.18
CA SER A 60 13.89 -8.79 13.37
C SER A 60 13.64 -10.26 13.02
N SER A 61 13.05 -10.56 11.85
CA SER A 61 12.79 -11.93 11.39
C SER A 61 14.00 -12.61 10.78
N SER A 62 14.95 -11.91 10.16
CA SER A 62 16.22 -12.55 9.74
C SER A 62 17.08 -12.95 10.95
N LEU A 63 16.96 -12.19 12.05
CA LEU A 63 17.54 -12.54 13.33
C LEU A 63 16.91 -13.78 13.98
N MET A 64 15.63 -14.07 13.71
CA MET A 64 14.89 -15.19 14.33
C MET A 64 14.66 -16.40 13.42
N ASP A 65 14.60 -16.22 12.09
CA ASP A 65 14.16 -17.23 11.11
C ASP A 65 15.25 -17.64 10.11
N GLY A 66 16.41 -16.95 10.12
CA GLY A 66 17.45 -17.10 9.11
C GLY A 66 17.13 -16.34 7.81
N PRO A 67 17.96 -16.49 6.75
CA PRO A 67 17.74 -15.79 5.49
C PRO A 67 16.45 -16.23 4.79
N ILE A 68 15.55 -15.28 4.57
CA ILE A 68 14.35 -15.46 3.74
C ILE A 68 14.81 -15.62 2.28
N THR A 69 14.48 -16.72 1.61
CA THR A 69 14.78 -16.87 0.18
C THR A 69 13.54 -16.60 -0.67
N PRO A 70 13.67 -16.12 -1.92
CA PRO A 70 12.52 -15.88 -2.80
C PRO A 70 11.67 -17.13 -3.12
N ARG A 71 12.21 -18.34 -2.85
CA ARG A 71 11.57 -19.64 -3.16
C ARG A 71 10.94 -20.33 -1.96
N SER A 72 11.45 -20.09 -0.75
CA SER A 72 10.89 -20.63 0.48
C SER A 72 10.54 -19.44 1.37
N GLY A 73 9.28 -19.29 1.77
CA GLY A 73 8.86 -18.26 2.73
C GLY A 73 9.58 -18.39 4.08
N PHE A 74 8.91 -18.04 5.18
CA PHE A 74 9.46 -18.31 6.51
C PHE A 74 9.76 -19.81 6.67
N SER A 75 11.02 -20.18 6.88
CA SER A 75 11.49 -21.58 6.97
C SER A 75 12.07 -21.93 8.33
N GLY A 76 12.32 -20.95 9.17
CA GLY A 76 12.82 -21.14 10.53
C GLY A 76 11.68 -21.28 11.56
N PRO A 77 11.94 -20.90 12.83
CA PRO A 77 10.95 -20.91 13.90
C PRO A 77 9.63 -20.21 13.58
N ILE A 78 9.64 -19.11 12.83
CA ILE A 78 8.43 -18.38 12.40
C ILE A 78 7.67 -19.19 11.37
N GLY A 79 8.37 -19.86 10.45
CA GLY A 79 7.77 -20.80 9.50
C GLY A 79 6.96 -21.89 10.20
N LYS A 80 7.52 -22.47 11.26
CA LYS A 80 6.86 -23.51 12.07
C LYS A 80 5.62 -23.02 12.82
N ILE A 81 5.52 -21.72 13.11
CA ILE A 81 4.32 -21.14 13.73
C ILE A 81 3.14 -21.18 12.75
N PHE A 82 3.38 -21.02 11.44
CA PHE A 82 2.31 -21.05 10.45
C PHE A 82 1.59 -22.40 10.35
N GLU A 83 2.22 -23.48 10.80
CA GLU A 83 1.64 -24.82 10.84
C GLU A 83 0.69 -25.02 12.05
N ARG A 84 0.80 -24.18 13.09
CA ARG A 84 0.03 -24.33 14.33
C ARG A 84 -1.15 -23.38 14.36
N VAL A 85 -2.34 -23.88 14.05
CA VAL A 85 -3.57 -23.09 14.08
C VAL A 85 -4.02 -22.84 15.52
N ASN A 86 -4.39 -21.60 15.85
CA ASN A 86 -5.03 -21.28 17.11
C ASN A 86 -6.48 -20.84 16.85
N PHE A 87 -7.46 -21.66 17.22
CA PHE A 87 -8.88 -21.29 17.10
C PHE A 87 -9.36 -20.30 18.17
N ASN A 88 -8.57 -20.09 19.23
CA ASN A 88 -8.88 -19.23 20.38
C ASN A 88 -7.98 -17.99 20.43
N PHE A 89 -7.55 -17.49 19.27
CA PHE A 89 -6.69 -16.30 19.21
C PHE A 89 -7.45 -15.05 19.71
N LYS A 90 -6.71 -14.05 20.21
CA LYS A 90 -7.30 -12.83 20.77
C LYS A 90 -7.85 -11.95 19.64
N GLN A 91 -9.12 -11.56 19.76
CA GLN A 91 -9.72 -10.55 18.88
C GLN A 91 -8.95 -9.22 18.98
N VAL A 92 -8.66 -8.59 17.84
CA VAL A 92 -8.05 -7.26 17.82
C VAL A 92 -9.14 -6.20 17.94
N LYS A 93 -9.08 -5.40 19.01
CA LYS A 93 -9.99 -4.27 19.27
C LYS A 93 -9.33 -2.94 18.90
N GLY A 94 -10.14 -1.89 18.75
CA GLY A 94 -9.67 -0.51 18.54
C GLY A 94 -9.36 -0.15 17.08
N THR A 95 -9.75 -1.00 16.13
CA THR A 95 -9.77 -0.68 14.70
C THR A 95 -11.22 -0.69 14.21
N GLU A 96 -11.49 -0.04 13.10
CA GLU A 96 -12.84 0.00 12.51
C GLU A 96 -13.19 -1.28 11.75
N ASP A 97 -14.47 -1.56 11.62
CA ASP A 97 -14.94 -2.74 10.91
C ASP A 97 -14.98 -2.49 9.41
N ILE A 98 -14.57 -3.52 8.67
CA ILE A 98 -14.59 -3.48 7.21
C ILE A 98 -16.03 -3.52 6.70
N ILE A 99 -16.26 -2.93 5.53
CA ILE A 99 -17.56 -2.98 4.86
C ILE A 99 -17.90 -4.42 4.45
N GLU A 100 -19.19 -4.78 4.54
CA GLU A 100 -19.69 -5.99 3.92
C GLU A 100 -19.68 -5.84 2.41
N LEU A 101 -18.90 -6.70 1.74
CA LEU A 101 -18.68 -6.59 0.31
C LEU A 101 -19.88 -7.15 -0.46
N PRO A 102 -20.41 -6.41 -1.46
CA PRO A 102 -21.38 -6.96 -2.39
C PRO A 102 -20.86 -8.22 -3.07
N VAL A 103 -21.74 -9.22 -3.26
CA VAL A 103 -21.38 -10.53 -3.87
C VAL A 103 -20.62 -10.38 -5.18
N LYS A 104 -21.00 -9.40 -6.01
CA LYS A 104 -20.31 -9.09 -7.27
C LYS A 104 -18.83 -8.72 -7.06
N ILE A 105 -18.54 -7.92 -6.04
CA ILE A 105 -17.18 -7.50 -5.71
C ILE A 105 -16.40 -8.67 -5.14
N VAL A 106 -16.99 -9.43 -4.21
CA VAL A 106 -16.37 -10.64 -3.64
C VAL A 106 -15.92 -11.61 -4.73
N LYS A 107 -16.77 -11.86 -5.74
CA LYS A 107 -16.46 -12.71 -6.89
C LYS A 107 -15.38 -12.16 -7.82
N SER A 108 -15.11 -10.85 -7.77
CA SER A 108 -14.08 -10.18 -8.57
C SER A 108 -12.72 -10.07 -7.87
N LEU A 109 -12.65 -10.42 -6.58
CA LEU A 109 -11.39 -10.37 -5.83
C LEU A 109 -10.43 -11.44 -6.31
N SER A 110 -9.14 -11.11 -6.34
CA SER A 110 -8.10 -12.13 -6.45
C SER A 110 -8.07 -13.02 -5.21
N THR A 111 -7.43 -14.19 -5.30
CA THR A 111 -7.28 -15.12 -4.18
C THR A 111 -6.70 -14.43 -2.93
N ASP A 112 -5.62 -13.67 -3.07
CA ASP A 112 -4.97 -12.97 -1.96
C ASP A 112 -5.90 -11.90 -1.35
N GLN A 113 -6.60 -11.13 -2.18
CA GLN A 113 -7.57 -10.13 -1.72
C GLN A 113 -8.75 -10.77 -0.98
N HIS A 114 -9.24 -11.91 -1.47
CA HIS A 114 -10.32 -12.65 -0.84
C HIS A 114 -9.89 -13.26 0.50
N ASN A 115 -8.69 -13.85 0.56
CA ASN A 115 -8.13 -14.41 1.78
C ASN A 115 -7.93 -13.33 2.85
N CYS A 116 -7.38 -12.17 2.49
CA CYS A 116 -7.24 -11.05 3.42
C CYS A 116 -8.61 -10.60 3.96
N TYR A 117 -9.63 -10.51 3.10
CA TYR A 117 -10.98 -10.12 3.51
C TYR A 117 -11.54 -11.07 4.58
N LEU A 118 -11.45 -12.37 4.34
CA LEU A 118 -11.92 -13.38 5.26
C LEU A 118 -11.11 -13.43 6.58
N LEU A 119 -9.78 -13.30 6.50
CA LEU A 119 -8.90 -13.24 7.67
C LEU A 119 -9.22 -12.04 8.56
N ILE A 120 -9.49 -10.87 7.97
CA ILE A 120 -9.88 -9.69 8.74
C ILE A 120 -11.20 -9.91 9.46
N LYS A 121 -12.21 -10.47 8.79
CA LYS A 121 -13.49 -10.82 9.43
C LYS A 121 -13.28 -11.80 10.59
N ALA A 122 -12.43 -12.81 10.40
CA ALA A 122 -12.07 -13.75 11.46
C ALA A 122 -11.38 -13.04 12.63
N ILE A 123 -10.36 -12.22 12.36
CA ILE A 123 -9.61 -11.49 13.40
C ILE A 123 -10.52 -10.56 14.21
N LYS A 124 -11.49 -9.95 13.54
CA LYS A 124 -12.49 -9.07 14.13
C LYS A 124 -13.57 -9.80 14.89
N SER A 125 -13.98 -11.00 14.48
CA SER A 125 -14.98 -11.79 15.21
C SER A 125 -14.36 -12.64 16.32
N GLY A 126 -13.06 -12.88 16.27
CA GLY A 126 -12.38 -13.88 17.11
C GLY A 126 -12.66 -15.33 16.68
N SER A 127 -13.25 -15.55 15.50
CA SER A 127 -13.64 -16.88 15.02
C SER A 127 -12.97 -17.21 13.69
N LEU A 128 -12.17 -18.27 13.66
CA LEU A 128 -11.48 -18.76 12.46
C LEU A 128 -12.23 -19.95 11.86
N SER A 129 -12.60 -19.87 10.57
CA SER A 129 -13.20 -21.02 9.88
C SER A 129 -12.15 -22.10 9.58
N PRO A 130 -12.55 -23.39 9.47
CA PRO A 130 -11.63 -24.47 9.10
C PRO A 130 -10.92 -24.25 7.76
N GLN A 131 -11.57 -23.56 6.81
CA GLN A 131 -10.97 -23.22 5.52
C GLN A 131 -9.80 -22.22 5.69
N LEU A 132 -9.97 -21.19 6.54
CA LEU A 132 -8.92 -20.24 6.87
C LEU A 132 -7.81 -20.85 7.74
N ALA A 133 -8.17 -21.80 8.60
CA ALA A 133 -7.20 -22.60 9.35
C ALA A 133 -6.23 -23.32 8.42
N GLY A 134 -6.71 -23.89 7.32
CA GLY A 134 -5.89 -24.60 6.33
C GLY A 134 -5.05 -23.71 5.40
N LEU A 135 -5.20 -22.37 5.45
CA LEU A 135 -4.41 -21.47 4.59
C LEU A 135 -2.92 -21.55 4.92
N LYS A 136 -2.11 -21.72 3.87
CA LYS A 136 -0.65 -21.65 3.95
C LYS A 136 -0.18 -20.29 3.46
N CYS A 137 0.86 -19.77 4.10
CA CYS A 137 1.52 -18.56 3.62
C CYS A 137 2.21 -18.86 2.28
N GLY A 138 1.96 -18.02 1.28
CA GLY A 138 2.69 -18.05 0.02
C GLY A 138 4.15 -17.61 0.18
N PRO A 139 4.98 -17.76 -0.87
CA PRO A 139 6.35 -17.26 -0.86
C PRO A 139 6.35 -15.74 -0.65
N LEU A 140 7.11 -15.28 0.34
CA LEU A 140 7.23 -13.86 0.64
C LEU A 140 8.10 -13.20 -0.42
N ASN A 141 7.59 -12.13 -0.99
CA ASN A 141 8.34 -11.24 -1.85
C ASN A 141 8.07 -9.81 -1.41
N GLN A 142 9.12 -9.01 -1.24
CA GLN A 142 9.00 -7.60 -0.84
C GLN A 142 8.20 -6.76 -1.86
N SER A 143 8.12 -7.18 -3.12
CA SER A 143 7.27 -6.53 -4.12
C SER A 143 5.79 -6.91 -4.03
N ARG A 144 5.43 -7.95 -3.26
CA ARG A 144 4.06 -8.46 -3.11
C ARG A 144 3.49 -8.15 -1.74
N TRP A 145 3.23 -6.86 -1.51
CA TRP A 145 2.66 -6.35 -0.26
C TRP A 145 1.44 -7.14 0.24
N LEU A 146 0.50 -7.52 -0.65
CA LEU A 146 -0.70 -8.27 -0.26
C LEU A 146 -0.36 -9.64 0.35
N THR A 147 0.63 -10.35 -0.20
CA THR A 147 1.08 -11.64 0.35
C THR A 147 1.72 -11.44 1.73
N THR A 148 2.51 -10.38 1.90
CA THR A 148 3.10 -10.01 3.21
C THR A 148 2.03 -9.66 4.24
N ALA A 149 1.03 -8.86 3.86
CA ALA A 149 -0.07 -8.49 4.73
C ALA A 149 -0.91 -9.73 5.12
N GLN A 150 -1.18 -10.62 4.16
CA GLN A 150 -1.83 -11.90 4.44
C GLN A 150 -1.02 -12.73 5.44
N ALA A 151 0.31 -12.78 5.31
CA ALA A 151 1.18 -13.51 6.25
C ALA A 151 1.10 -12.93 7.67
N ILE A 152 1.10 -11.60 7.81
CA ILE A 152 0.96 -10.91 9.10
C ILE A 152 -0.40 -11.24 9.74
N LEU A 153 -1.49 -11.13 8.97
CA LEU A 153 -2.84 -11.47 9.45
C LEU A 153 -2.93 -12.95 9.83
N LEU A 154 -2.37 -13.84 9.01
CA LEU A 154 -2.37 -15.27 9.28
C LEU A 154 -1.60 -15.56 10.57
N LEU A 155 -0.41 -14.99 10.76
CA LEU A 155 0.42 -15.18 11.95
C LEU A 155 -0.35 -14.84 13.25
N TRP A 156 -1.20 -13.81 13.23
CA TRP A 156 -2.06 -13.48 14.38
C TRP A 156 -3.06 -14.59 14.74
N THR A 157 -3.53 -15.35 13.74
CA THR A 157 -4.45 -16.49 13.92
C THR A 157 -3.74 -17.81 14.22
N ARG A 158 -2.42 -17.78 14.45
CA ARG A 158 -1.60 -18.96 14.73
C ARG A 158 -1.20 -19.03 16.20
N GLU A 159 -0.79 -20.22 16.62
CA GLU A 159 -0.29 -20.47 17.97
C GLU A 159 1.18 -20.02 18.05
N HIS A 160 1.36 -18.70 18.18
CA HIS A 160 2.68 -18.08 18.16
C HIS A 160 3.37 -18.03 19.54
N GLY A 161 2.66 -18.26 20.64
CA GLY A 161 3.22 -18.26 22.01
C GLY A 161 3.77 -16.91 22.52
N LEU A 162 3.80 -15.88 21.67
CA LEU A 162 4.30 -14.53 21.99
C LEU A 162 3.55 -13.88 23.18
N LYS A 163 4.31 -13.20 24.04
CA LYS A 163 3.81 -12.46 25.22
C LYS A 163 4.52 -11.11 25.36
N GLY A 164 3.94 -10.21 26.15
CA GLY A 164 4.54 -8.92 26.51
C GLY A 164 4.88 -8.05 25.30
N GLU A 165 6.09 -7.51 25.29
CA GLU A 165 6.56 -6.57 24.26
C GLU A 165 6.61 -7.18 22.85
N VAL A 166 6.94 -8.47 22.73
CA VAL A 166 7.01 -9.13 21.42
C VAL A 166 5.61 -9.30 20.81
N LEU A 167 4.60 -9.57 21.64
CA LEU A 167 3.21 -9.58 21.20
C LEU A 167 2.76 -8.18 20.73
N ARG A 168 3.15 -7.13 21.46
CA ARG A 168 2.84 -5.73 21.08
C ARG A 168 3.44 -5.37 19.71
N ARG A 169 4.67 -5.83 19.43
CA ARG A 169 5.33 -5.64 18.13
C ARG A 169 4.65 -6.38 16.97
N LEU A 170 3.92 -7.48 17.24
CA LEU A 170 3.08 -8.13 16.23
C LEU A 170 1.72 -7.45 16.09
N GLU A 171 1.14 -6.98 17.20
CA GLU A 171 -0.18 -6.34 17.19
C GLU A 171 -0.20 -5.04 16.37
N GLU A 172 0.90 -4.27 16.38
CA GLU A 172 1.04 -3.03 15.61
C GLU A 172 0.90 -3.23 14.08
N PRO A 173 1.67 -4.10 13.40
CA PRO A 173 1.50 -4.35 11.97
C PRO A 173 0.15 -5.03 11.65
N VAL A 174 -0.42 -5.83 12.56
CA VAL A 174 -1.77 -6.37 12.38
C VAL A 174 -2.80 -5.24 12.35
N LYS A 175 -2.77 -4.31 13.32
CA LYS A 175 -3.66 -3.13 13.33
C LYS A 175 -3.47 -2.24 12.11
N PHE A 176 -2.23 -2.07 11.65
CA PHE A 176 -1.95 -1.38 10.40
C PHE A 176 -2.64 -2.07 9.21
N CYS A 177 -2.52 -3.39 9.07
CA CYS A 177 -3.18 -4.15 8.02
C CYS A 177 -4.72 -4.00 8.09
N LEU A 178 -5.32 -4.10 9.29
CA LEU A 178 -6.76 -3.93 9.47
C LEU A 178 -7.25 -2.57 8.94
N ASN A 179 -6.55 -1.49 9.31
CA ASN A 179 -6.90 -0.13 8.87
C ASN A 179 -6.61 0.10 7.37
N PHE A 180 -5.53 -0.47 6.84
CA PHE A 180 -5.23 -0.41 5.41
C PHE A 180 -6.35 -1.09 4.60
N PHE A 181 -6.72 -2.31 4.98
CA PHE A 181 -7.74 -3.07 4.25
C PHE A 181 -9.14 -2.48 4.40
N LYS A 182 -9.44 -1.78 5.49
CA LYS A 182 -10.66 -0.96 5.62
C LYS A 182 -10.78 0.01 4.45
N MET A 183 -9.76 0.84 4.22
CA MET A 183 -9.73 1.75 3.06
C MET A 183 -9.75 1.01 1.73
N TYR A 184 -8.96 -0.07 1.63
CA TYR A 184 -8.86 -0.85 0.39
C TYR A 184 -10.22 -1.35 -0.09
N TYR A 185 -11.01 -1.96 0.80
CA TYR A 185 -12.32 -2.48 0.46
C TYR A 185 -13.38 -1.39 0.30
N ASP A 186 -13.31 -0.31 1.08
CA ASP A 186 -14.18 0.86 0.87
C ASP A 186 -13.99 1.44 -0.53
N ILE A 187 -12.75 1.57 -1.01
CA ILE A 187 -12.44 2.05 -2.36
C ILE A 187 -12.96 1.07 -3.42
N LYS A 188 -12.83 -0.26 -3.22
CA LYS A 188 -13.37 -1.25 -4.17
C LYS A 188 -14.89 -1.08 -4.35
N VAL A 189 -15.62 -0.81 -3.28
CA VAL A 189 -17.07 -0.56 -3.31
C VAL A 189 -17.37 0.82 -3.91
N LYS A 190 -16.71 1.85 -3.41
CA LYS A 190 -16.89 3.27 -3.77
C LYS A 190 -15.76 3.75 -4.68
N HIS A 191 -15.53 3.10 -5.81
CA HIS A 191 -14.38 3.37 -6.68
C HIS A 191 -14.52 4.61 -7.57
N HIS A 192 -15.70 5.22 -7.63
CA HIS A 192 -15.95 6.41 -8.45
C HIS A 192 -15.27 7.64 -7.86
N LEU A 193 -14.76 8.52 -8.73
CA LEU A 193 -14.03 9.74 -8.32
C LEU A 193 -14.84 10.64 -7.38
N LYS A 194 -16.18 10.64 -7.49
CA LYS A 194 -17.09 11.38 -6.60
C LYS A 194 -16.96 11.03 -5.10
N PHE A 195 -16.39 9.86 -4.78
CA PHE A 195 -16.12 9.44 -3.40
C PHE A 195 -14.68 9.73 -2.96
N GLY A 196 -13.84 10.26 -3.85
CA GLY A 196 -12.45 10.62 -3.55
C GLY A 196 -12.30 11.49 -2.29
N PRO A 197 -13.10 12.56 -2.10
CA PRO A 197 -13.03 13.38 -0.90
C PRO A 197 -13.29 12.57 0.39
N GLU A 198 -14.31 11.70 0.38
CA GLU A 198 -14.62 10.81 1.51
C GLU A 198 -13.45 9.88 1.83
N HIS A 199 -12.79 9.35 0.81
CA HIS A 199 -11.65 8.45 0.96
C HIS A 199 -10.43 9.15 1.55
N VAL A 200 -10.19 10.41 1.17
CA VAL A 200 -9.10 11.23 1.73
C VAL A 200 -9.33 11.46 3.23
N VAL A 201 -10.54 11.89 3.61
CA VAL A 201 -10.90 12.11 5.02
C VAL A 201 -10.80 10.82 5.82
N SER A 202 -11.31 9.72 5.26
CA SER A 202 -11.24 8.40 5.90
C SER A 202 -9.81 7.93 6.10
N SER A 203 -8.95 8.15 5.10
CA SER A 203 -7.52 7.83 5.18
C SER A 203 -6.81 8.65 6.26
N LEU A 204 -7.05 9.96 6.34
CA LEU A 204 -6.51 10.81 7.41
C LEU A 204 -6.96 10.33 8.79
N ARG A 205 -8.25 10.02 8.94
CA ARG A 205 -8.84 9.56 10.20
C ARG A 205 -8.24 8.24 10.66
N LEU A 206 -8.04 7.29 9.75
CA LEU A 206 -7.37 6.02 10.04
C LEU A 206 -5.88 6.21 10.34
N LEU A 207 -5.22 7.15 9.64
CA LEU A 207 -3.82 7.50 9.88
C LEU A 207 -3.60 8.10 11.27
N ARG A 208 -4.52 8.95 11.77
CA ARG A 208 -4.46 9.51 13.13
C ARG A 208 -4.39 8.45 14.22
N ASN A 209 -5.05 7.31 14.00
CA ASN A 209 -5.14 6.20 14.94
C ASN A 209 -3.90 5.28 14.90
N GLN A 210 -2.94 5.57 14.03
CA GLN A 210 -1.69 4.81 13.92
C GLN A 210 -0.62 5.32 14.89
N THR A 211 0.37 4.48 15.17
CA THR A 211 1.54 4.86 15.96
C THR A 211 2.37 5.93 15.25
N PRO A 212 3.18 6.74 15.97
CA PRO A 212 4.05 7.73 15.33
C PRO A 212 4.94 7.15 14.23
N ASN A 213 5.45 5.93 14.42
CA ASN A 213 6.28 5.25 13.44
C ASN A 213 5.51 5.01 12.13
N VAL A 214 4.34 4.36 12.22
CA VAL A 214 3.48 4.09 11.07
C VAL A 214 2.99 5.39 10.41
N ARG A 215 2.73 6.44 11.19
CA ARG A 215 2.32 7.75 10.65
C ARG A 215 3.39 8.42 9.81
N ASN A 216 4.64 8.42 10.29
CA ASN A 216 5.77 9.02 9.56
C ASN A 216 6.00 8.31 8.23
N ILE A 217 5.98 6.98 8.28
CA ILE A 217 6.08 6.07 7.14
C ILE A 217 5.02 6.39 6.07
N ILE A 218 3.74 6.43 6.44
CA ILE A 218 2.66 6.65 5.48
C ILE A 218 2.68 8.08 4.97
N SER A 219 3.00 9.06 5.83
CA SER A 219 3.03 10.48 5.43
C SER A 219 4.11 10.76 4.40
N ALA A 220 5.28 10.12 4.51
CA ALA A 220 6.35 10.22 3.52
C ALA A 220 5.94 9.69 2.12
N ALA A 221 4.94 8.81 2.09
CA ALA A 221 4.46 8.09 0.92
C ALA A 221 3.12 8.61 0.37
N ALA A 222 2.60 9.68 0.96
CA ALA A 222 1.25 10.16 0.70
C ALA A 222 1.14 10.98 -0.60
N HIS A 223 1.82 10.59 -1.68
CA HIS A 223 1.80 11.31 -2.96
C HIS A 223 0.39 11.54 -3.52
N HIS A 224 -0.54 10.61 -3.23
CA HIS A 224 -1.95 10.74 -3.59
C HIS A 224 -2.66 11.89 -2.87
N ALA A 225 -2.15 12.34 -1.71
CA ALA A 225 -2.64 13.50 -0.96
C ALA A 225 -2.05 14.83 -1.48
N HIS A 226 -1.45 14.85 -2.67
CA HIS A 226 -1.04 16.10 -3.30
C HIS A 226 -2.26 17.01 -3.51
N PRO A 227 -2.15 18.33 -3.23
CA PRO A 227 -3.27 19.27 -3.37
C PRO A 227 -3.99 19.17 -4.72
N GLN A 228 -3.26 18.95 -5.81
CA GLN A 228 -3.83 18.72 -7.14
C GLN A 228 -4.76 17.51 -7.22
N ASN A 229 -4.38 16.39 -6.62
CA ASN A 229 -5.18 15.17 -6.64
C ASN A 229 -6.45 15.35 -5.79
N ILE A 230 -6.33 16.09 -4.69
CA ILE A 230 -7.46 16.42 -3.82
C ILE A 230 -8.44 17.34 -4.55
N LEU A 231 -7.94 18.40 -5.21
CA LEU A 231 -8.73 19.29 -6.06
C LEU A 231 -9.46 18.51 -7.16
N VAL A 232 -8.77 17.66 -7.93
CA VAL A 232 -9.41 16.80 -8.96
C VAL A 232 -10.53 15.93 -8.37
N SER A 233 -10.39 15.46 -7.13
CA SER A 233 -11.45 14.71 -6.46
C SER A 233 -12.66 15.57 -6.08
N PHE A 234 -12.46 16.87 -5.81
CA PHE A 234 -13.51 17.81 -5.45
C PHE A 234 -14.35 18.20 -6.66
N LEU A 235 -13.76 18.36 -7.86
CA LEU A 235 -14.48 18.61 -9.12
C LEU A 235 -15.65 17.65 -9.34
N CYS A 236 -15.46 16.38 -8.96
CA CYS A 236 -16.44 15.32 -9.14
C CYS A 236 -17.26 15.03 -7.88
N SER A 237 -17.07 15.78 -6.80
CA SER A 237 -17.79 15.57 -5.53
C SER A 237 -19.29 15.73 -5.72
N VAL A 238 -20.07 14.98 -4.95
CA VAL A 238 -21.52 15.18 -4.86
C VAL A 238 -21.89 16.46 -4.11
N ASP A 239 -21.00 16.96 -3.26
CA ASP A 239 -21.15 18.19 -2.50
C ASP A 239 -20.86 19.43 -3.38
N GLU A 240 -21.86 20.28 -3.55
CA GLU A 240 -21.76 21.51 -4.35
C GLU A 240 -20.74 22.49 -3.78
N HIS A 241 -20.64 22.62 -2.46
CA HIS A 241 -19.70 23.53 -1.84
C HIS A 241 -18.24 23.09 -2.08
N GLN A 242 -17.98 21.79 -2.18
CA GLN A 242 -16.66 21.26 -2.53
C GLN A 242 -16.30 21.55 -3.98
N ARG A 243 -17.26 21.39 -4.91
CA ARG A 243 -17.06 21.74 -6.33
C ARG A 243 -16.78 23.23 -6.50
N ASP A 244 -17.57 24.09 -5.86
CA ASP A 244 -17.40 25.54 -5.90
C ASP A 244 -16.06 25.99 -5.32
N PHE A 245 -15.67 25.42 -4.18
CA PHE A 245 -14.37 25.69 -3.57
C PHE A 245 -13.23 25.38 -4.54
N ASP A 246 -13.30 24.23 -5.19
CA ASP A 246 -12.27 23.75 -6.10
C ASP A 246 -12.18 24.57 -7.38
N VAL A 247 -13.31 24.91 -8.01
CA VAL A 247 -13.34 25.84 -9.17
C VAL A 247 -12.64 27.16 -8.83
N ARG A 248 -12.95 27.74 -7.66
CA ARG A 248 -12.29 28.98 -7.21
C ARG A 248 -10.80 28.81 -6.99
N GLN A 249 -10.35 27.68 -6.43
CA GLN A 249 -8.91 27.41 -6.28
C GLN A 249 -8.22 27.28 -7.63
N ILE A 250 -8.81 26.55 -8.58
CA ILE A 250 -8.27 26.37 -9.93
C ILE A 250 -8.18 27.70 -10.67
N GLU A 251 -9.23 28.53 -10.61
CA GLU A 251 -9.23 29.87 -11.20
C GLU A 251 -8.13 30.75 -10.61
N LYS A 252 -7.97 30.73 -9.28
CA LYS A 252 -6.91 31.46 -8.58
C LYS A 252 -5.51 31.00 -9.03
N ILE A 253 -5.30 29.70 -9.16
CA ILE A 253 -4.02 29.10 -9.59
C ILE A 253 -3.71 29.45 -11.05
N ARG A 254 -4.73 29.49 -11.92
CA ARG A 254 -4.56 29.79 -13.34
C ARG A 254 -4.23 31.25 -13.60
N GLU A 255 -4.63 32.16 -12.71
CA GLU A 255 -4.44 33.61 -12.86
C GLU A 255 -4.99 34.12 -14.20
N GLY A 256 -6.14 33.59 -14.62
CA GLY A 256 -6.78 33.95 -15.89
C GLY A 256 -6.12 33.36 -17.16
N ARG A 257 -5.12 32.48 -17.03
CA ARG A 257 -4.52 31.78 -18.18
C ARG A 257 -5.27 30.48 -18.51
N ASP A 258 -5.62 30.31 -19.78
CA ASP A 258 -6.32 29.11 -20.27
C ASP A 258 -5.57 27.80 -19.99
N PHE A 259 -4.24 27.79 -19.99
CA PHE A 259 -3.45 26.58 -19.71
C PHE A 259 -2.69 26.65 -18.38
N GLY A 260 -2.83 27.74 -17.62
CA GLY A 260 -2.03 27.96 -16.42
C GLY A 260 -0.52 28.06 -16.72
N ASP A 261 0.29 27.73 -15.72
CA ASP A 261 1.75 27.63 -15.84
C ASP A 261 2.17 26.27 -16.41
N ASN A 262 2.81 26.27 -17.58
CA ASN A 262 3.27 25.08 -18.30
C ASN A 262 4.74 24.73 -18.01
N THR A 263 5.40 25.41 -17.07
CA THR A 263 6.77 25.06 -16.69
C THR A 263 6.83 23.71 -15.99
N VAL A 264 7.97 23.04 -16.09
CA VAL A 264 8.20 21.76 -15.39
C VAL A 264 8.17 22.02 -13.89
N ARG A 265 7.14 21.51 -13.21
CA ARG A 265 7.02 21.62 -11.76
C ARG A 265 7.94 20.61 -11.07
N PRO A 266 8.81 21.03 -10.14
CA PRO A 266 9.58 20.10 -9.33
C PRO A 266 8.62 19.29 -8.45
N HIS A 267 8.83 17.98 -8.40
CA HIS A 267 8.06 17.10 -7.52
C HIS A 267 8.34 17.45 -6.06
N LYS A 268 7.29 17.81 -5.31
CA LYS A 268 7.34 18.02 -3.86
C LYS A 268 6.43 17.00 -3.18
N ASN A 269 6.94 16.34 -2.15
CA ASN A 269 6.08 15.47 -1.34
C ASN A 269 5.06 16.32 -0.60
N PRO A 270 3.77 15.93 -0.60
CA PRO A 270 2.75 16.66 0.11
C PRO A 270 2.99 16.58 1.61
N LYS A 271 2.79 17.71 2.31
CA LYS A 271 2.81 17.74 3.75
C LYS A 271 1.44 17.28 4.26
N VAL A 272 1.38 16.07 4.79
CA VAL A 272 0.14 15.55 5.39
C VAL A 272 -0.16 16.33 6.68
N ILE A 273 -1.23 17.13 6.64
CA ILE A 273 -1.70 17.87 7.81
C ILE A 273 -2.61 16.93 8.62
N LEU A 274 -2.02 16.23 9.57
CA LEU A 274 -2.77 15.27 10.40
C LEU A 274 -3.94 15.89 11.13
N GLN A 275 -3.97 17.21 11.38
CA GLN A 275 -5.08 17.89 12.06
C GLN A 275 -6.19 18.41 11.13
N ALA A 276 -6.08 18.17 9.82
CA ALA A 276 -7.07 18.63 8.84
C ALA A 276 -8.49 18.14 9.17
N ALA A 277 -9.39 19.05 9.55
CA ALA A 277 -10.77 18.73 9.86
C ALA A 277 -11.59 18.50 8.59
N SER A 278 -11.20 19.15 7.50
CA SER A 278 -11.79 19.01 6.17
C SER A 278 -10.73 18.58 5.14
N PRO A 279 -11.11 17.93 4.03
CA PRO A 279 -10.18 17.68 2.96
C PRO A 279 -9.73 18.98 2.26
N GLY A 280 -10.48 20.09 2.42
CA GLY A 280 -10.06 21.42 1.95
C GLY A 280 -8.84 21.96 2.70
N ASP A 281 -8.67 21.59 3.97
CA ASP A 281 -7.51 21.99 4.78
C ASP A 281 -6.20 21.38 4.27
N LEU A 282 -6.28 20.33 3.43
CA LEU A 282 -5.13 19.72 2.77
C LEU A 282 -4.74 20.43 1.48
N VAL A 283 -5.60 21.31 0.95
CA VAL A 283 -5.30 22.11 -0.24
C VAL A 283 -4.46 23.30 0.19
N ASN A 284 -3.14 23.09 0.30
CA ASN A 284 -2.17 24.17 0.40
C ASN A 284 -1.33 24.20 -0.87
N TRP A 285 -1.34 25.31 -1.59
CA TRP A 285 -0.64 25.48 -2.86
C TRP A 285 0.77 26.10 -2.71
N GLU A 286 1.20 26.41 -1.48
CA GLU A 286 2.53 26.92 -1.15
C GLU A 286 3.63 25.84 -1.12
#